data_AF-A0A5E4BUP2-F1
#
_entry.id   AF-A0A5E4BUP2-F1
#
_cell.length_a   1.000
_cell.length_b   1.000
_cell.length_c   1.000
_cell.angle_alpha   90.00
_cell.angle_beta   90.00
_cell.angle_gamma   90.00
#
_symmetry.space_group_name_H-M   'P 1'
#
loop_
_entity.id
_entity.type
_entity.pdbx_description
1 polymer ?
#
loop_
_entity_poly.entity_id
_entity_poly.type
_entity_poly.pdbx_seq_one_letter_code
_entity_poly.pdbx_strand_id
1 'polypeptide(L)'
;MVSLANASTLQKDSSWIEMIRKFVTKTLEDGSRLNSKQLNRLLGVSWRLMQIQPNREATETLIKAVYTLYQQRGLLLPVRTLLLKFFSKIYQKEELRSYRLRYRSKVLSRWLAGLPLQLSHLGSRNPELSTQLIDIIHTAAARANKELLKSLQTTAPRIYDPQEGTVVVLPAESQKRLVQLVYFLPSLPTDLLSRLSRCCIMGRLSSSLSAMLIGILHMRSSLSGWKYSVKDWLITDVDYFSFLFSTLTGFSKEELTWLQNLRGVPHVIQTQLSPVLLYLTDLDQFLHHWDVTEAVCHSLLVIPARSQSFDILQSAISKHLVGLTVIPDSTAGCVFGVICKLLDHTCVVSETLLPFLASCCYSLLYFLLTLEKGEAEHLKKRDKLWGACVSILALLPRVLRLMLQSLRVNRVGPEELPVVGQLLRLLLQHAPLRTHMLTNAILVQQIIKNITTLKSGSAQEQWLTDLHYCFSVYITGHPQGPNALSTVY
;
A
#
# COMPACT_ATOMS: atom_id res chain seq x y z
N MET A 1 20.30 -6.71 -70.19
CA MET A 1 20.16 -6.70 -68.72
C MET A 1 20.32 -8.13 -68.23
N VAL A 2 21.51 -8.47 -67.72
CA VAL A 2 21.84 -9.84 -67.27
C VAL A 2 21.77 -9.87 -65.74
N SER A 3 21.03 -10.84 -65.22
CA SER A 3 20.82 -11.12 -63.80
C SER A 3 22.14 -11.42 -63.09
N LEU A 4 22.52 -10.57 -62.12
CA LEU A 4 23.72 -10.69 -61.28
C LEU A 4 23.43 -11.48 -59.98
N ALA A 5 22.74 -12.61 -60.09
CA ALA A 5 22.49 -13.52 -58.97
C ALA A 5 22.98 -14.93 -59.31
N ASN A 6 24.30 -15.10 -59.45
CA ASN A 6 24.93 -16.43 -59.50
C ASN A 6 25.50 -16.77 -58.12
N ALA A 7 25.21 -17.98 -57.63
CA ALA A 7 25.61 -18.51 -56.32
C ALA A 7 27.14 -18.52 -56.06
N SER A 8 27.98 -18.24 -57.06
CA SER A 8 29.43 -18.14 -56.95
C SER A 8 29.94 -16.81 -56.37
N THR A 9 29.15 -15.73 -56.40
CA THR A 9 29.51 -14.46 -55.71
C THR A 9 29.33 -14.55 -54.20
N LEU A 10 28.36 -15.33 -53.71
CA LEU A 10 28.16 -15.61 -52.29
C LEU A 10 29.36 -16.30 -51.60
N GLN A 11 30.12 -17.11 -52.34
CA GLN A 11 31.32 -17.79 -51.81
C GLN A 11 32.53 -16.86 -51.71
N LYS A 12 32.75 -15.97 -52.69
CA LYS A 12 33.80 -14.93 -52.64
C LYS A 12 33.50 -13.82 -51.65
N ASP A 13 32.21 -13.55 -51.39
CA ASP A 13 31.82 -12.56 -50.38
C ASP A 13 32.03 -13.04 -48.93
N SER A 14 32.17 -14.35 -48.72
CA SER A 14 32.34 -14.93 -47.38
C SER A 14 33.66 -14.54 -46.70
N SER A 15 34.75 -14.38 -47.47
CA SER A 15 36.10 -14.17 -46.91
C SER A 15 36.33 -12.74 -46.40
N TRP A 16 35.84 -11.72 -47.13
CA TRP A 16 35.95 -10.33 -46.69
C TRP A 16 34.99 -10.03 -45.53
N ILE A 17 33.78 -10.61 -45.53
CA ILE A 17 32.84 -10.49 -44.40
C ILE A 17 33.45 -11.11 -43.14
N GLU A 18 34.14 -12.24 -43.27
CA GLU A 18 34.83 -12.88 -42.16
C GLU A 18 36.01 -12.04 -41.65
N MET A 19 36.75 -11.37 -42.55
CA MET A 19 37.83 -10.46 -42.16
C MET A 19 37.30 -9.24 -41.39
N ILE A 20 36.21 -8.62 -41.86
CA ILE A 20 35.55 -7.52 -41.12
C ILE A 20 35.02 -8.02 -39.78
N ARG A 21 34.40 -9.21 -39.74
CA ARG A 21 33.93 -9.81 -38.49
C ARG A 21 35.06 -9.99 -37.49
N LYS A 22 36.18 -10.60 -37.88
CA LYS A 22 37.35 -10.78 -37.01
C LYS A 22 37.91 -9.44 -36.52
N PHE A 23 38.01 -8.44 -37.40
CA PHE A 23 38.44 -7.09 -37.02
C PHE A 23 37.50 -6.46 -35.98
N VAL A 24 36.19 -6.50 -36.22
CA VAL A 24 35.16 -5.93 -35.31
C VAL A 24 35.18 -6.66 -33.97
N THR A 25 35.16 -7.99 -33.97
CA THR A 25 35.21 -8.82 -32.75
C THR A 25 36.44 -8.48 -31.92
N LYS A 26 37.64 -8.49 -32.54
CA LYS A 26 38.89 -8.20 -31.84
C LYS A 26 38.92 -6.77 -31.29
N THR A 27 38.45 -5.78 -32.07
CA THR A 27 38.39 -4.38 -31.63
C THR A 27 37.45 -4.18 -30.43
N LEU A 28 36.33 -4.91 -30.39
CA LEU A 28 35.38 -4.87 -29.27
C LEU A 28 35.93 -5.59 -28.03
N GLU A 29 36.58 -6.75 -28.21
CA GLU A 29 37.18 -7.53 -27.12
C GLU A 29 38.38 -6.83 -26.48
N ASP A 30 39.27 -6.25 -27.31
CA ASP A 30 40.49 -5.57 -26.87
C ASP A 30 40.19 -4.32 -26.03
N GLY A 31 38.96 -3.76 -26.12
CA GLY A 31 38.53 -2.71 -25.20
C GLY A 31 39.32 -1.41 -25.25
N SER A 32 40.11 -1.20 -26.31
CA SER A 32 40.81 0.06 -26.55
C SER A 32 39.83 1.23 -26.36
N ARG A 33 40.27 2.39 -25.83
CA ARG A 33 39.40 3.53 -25.41
C ARG A 33 38.56 4.09 -26.58
N LEU A 34 37.56 3.34 -27.03
CA LEU A 34 36.63 3.72 -28.08
C LEU A 34 35.77 4.85 -27.52
N ASN A 35 35.82 6.01 -28.18
CA ASN A 35 34.89 7.06 -27.85
C ASN A 35 33.47 6.69 -28.34
N SER A 36 32.46 7.41 -27.86
CA SER A 36 31.04 7.13 -28.18
C SER A 36 30.74 7.13 -29.68
N LYS A 37 31.40 8.00 -30.47
CA LYS A 37 31.23 8.07 -31.94
C LYS A 37 31.79 6.83 -32.64
N GLN A 38 33.01 6.41 -32.26
CA GLN A 38 33.66 5.22 -32.81
C GLN A 38 32.88 3.96 -32.47
N LEU A 39 32.46 3.82 -31.21
CA LEU A 39 31.65 2.69 -30.77
C LEU A 39 30.30 2.65 -31.51
N ASN A 40 29.60 3.77 -31.64
CA ASN A 40 28.32 3.80 -32.36
C ASN A 40 28.45 3.32 -33.82
N ARG A 41 29.54 3.72 -34.52
CA ARG A 41 29.84 3.22 -35.86
C ARG A 41 30.12 1.71 -35.85
N LEU A 42 30.93 1.23 -34.90
CA LEU A 42 31.29 -0.18 -34.79
C LEU A 42 30.09 -1.08 -34.47
N LEU A 43 29.19 -0.62 -33.60
CA LEU A 43 27.90 -1.28 -33.31
C LEU A 43 26.99 -1.27 -34.54
N GLY A 44 26.99 -0.18 -35.33
CA GLY A 44 26.29 -0.12 -36.61
C GLY A 44 26.78 -1.16 -37.62
N VAL A 45 28.11 -1.34 -37.73
CA VAL A 45 28.72 -2.40 -38.57
C VAL A 45 28.35 -3.78 -38.02
N SER A 46 28.48 -4.00 -36.71
CA SER A 46 28.10 -5.26 -36.04
C SER A 46 26.65 -5.64 -36.33
N TRP A 47 25.74 -4.67 -36.23
CA TRP A 47 24.33 -4.86 -36.57
C TRP A 47 24.13 -5.30 -38.02
N ARG A 48 24.80 -4.64 -38.97
CA ARG A 48 24.70 -4.98 -40.40
C ARG A 48 25.26 -6.37 -40.69
N LEU A 49 26.39 -6.75 -40.09
CA LEU A 49 26.97 -8.09 -40.23
C LEU A 49 25.98 -9.18 -39.79
N MET A 50 25.27 -8.96 -38.67
CA MET A 50 24.21 -9.87 -38.19
C MET A 50 22.98 -9.93 -39.11
N GLN A 51 22.79 -8.95 -40.00
CA GLN A 51 21.71 -8.98 -41.00
C GLN A 51 22.11 -9.69 -42.28
N ILE A 52 23.31 -9.42 -42.78
CA ILE A 52 23.80 -9.88 -44.08
C ILE A 52 24.08 -11.39 -44.05
N GLN A 53 24.64 -11.89 -42.95
CA GLN A 53 24.88 -13.32 -42.76
C GLN A 53 24.28 -13.78 -41.43
N PRO A 54 23.04 -14.32 -41.41
CA PRO A 54 22.43 -14.89 -40.22
C PRO A 54 23.06 -16.25 -39.85
N ASN A 55 24.39 -16.33 -39.79
CA ASN A 55 25.10 -17.46 -39.22
C ASN A 55 25.01 -17.36 -37.69
N ARG A 56 24.51 -18.43 -37.07
CA ARG A 56 24.29 -18.55 -35.63
C ARG A 56 25.56 -18.34 -34.81
N GLU A 57 26.63 -19.05 -35.15
CA GLU A 57 27.89 -19.00 -34.39
C GLU A 57 28.57 -17.64 -34.54
N ALA A 58 28.57 -17.10 -35.75
CA ALA A 58 29.07 -15.78 -36.04
C ALA A 58 28.33 -14.67 -35.27
N THR A 59 27.00 -14.77 -35.23
CA THR A 59 26.16 -13.82 -34.50
C THR A 59 26.42 -13.91 -33.00
N GLU A 60 26.47 -15.12 -32.44
CA GLU A 60 26.76 -15.33 -31.01
C GLU A 60 28.16 -14.81 -30.64
N THR A 61 29.17 -15.01 -31.51
CA THR A 61 30.54 -14.51 -31.32
C THR A 61 30.58 -12.98 -31.29
N LEU A 62 29.86 -12.31 -32.20
CA LEU A 62 29.76 -10.85 -32.18
C LEU A 62 29.03 -10.33 -30.94
N ILE A 63 27.93 -10.96 -30.53
CA ILE A 63 27.21 -10.59 -29.30
C ILE A 63 28.12 -10.77 -28.08
N LYS A 64 28.91 -11.86 -28.04
CA LYS A 64 29.89 -12.12 -26.97
C LYS A 64 30.94 -11.02 -26.89
N ALA A 65 31.51 -10.57 -28.02
CA ALA A 65 32.49 -9.49 -28.04
C ALA A 65 31.92 -8.17 -27.49
N VAL A 66 30.70 -7.80 -27.89
CA VAL A 66 30.01 -6.62 -27.34
C VAL A 66 29.75 -6.79 -25.84
N TYR A 67 29.44 -8.01 -25.38
CA TYR A 67 29.21 -8.29 -23.97
C TYR A 67 30.49 -8.18 -23.14
N THR A 68 31.62 -8.64 -23.66
CA THR A 68 32.94 -8.44 -23.04
C THR A 68 33.22 -6.95 -22.82
N LEU A 69 32.97 -6.12 -23.83
CA LEU A 69 33.10 -4.65 -23.71
C LEU A 69 32.14 -4.10 -22.64
N TYR A 70 30.89 -4.53 -22.61
CA TYR A 70 29.88 -4.09 -21.64
C TYR A 70 30.23 -4.41 -20.17
N GLN A 71 30.94 -5.53 -19.94
CA GLN A 71 31.36 -5.94 -18.60
C GLN A 71 32.54 -5.14 -18.05
N GLN A 72 33.21 -4.32 -18.86
CA GLN A 72 34.34 -3.52 -18.41
C GLN A 72 33.91 -2.50 -17.34
N ARG A 73 34.76 -2.33 -16.33
CA ARG A 73 34.57 -1.34 -15.26
C ARG A 73 34.95 0.05 -15.76
N GLY A 74 34.30 1.09 -15.25
CA GLY A 74 34.65 2.48 -15.55
C GLY A 74 34.25 2.98 -16.94
N LEU A 75 33.35 2.28 -17.65
CA LEU A 75 32.81 2.77 -18.91
C LEU A 75 32.10 4.12 -18.72
N LEU A 76 32.40 5.07 -19.60
CA LEU A 76 31.69 6.34 -19.65
C LEU A 76 30.18 6.10 -19.91
N LEU A 77 29.35 6.91 -19.28
CA LEU A 77 27.89 6.82 -19.38
C LEU A 77 27.38 6.74 -20.83
N PRO A 78 27.82 7.59 -21.79
CA PRO A 78 27.35 7.50 -23.18
C PRO A 78 27.70 6.17 -23.86
N VAL A 79 28.85 5.58 -23.51
CA VAL A 79 29.27 4.27 -24.03
C VAL A 79 28.37 3.18 -23.46
N ARG A 80 28.11 3.19 -22.15
CA ARG A 80 27.21 2.21 -21.50
C ARG A 80 25.79 2.29 -22.06
N THR A 81 25.28 3.50 -22.29
CA THR A 81 23.97 3.73 -22.92
C THR A 81 23.89 3.17 -24.35
N LEU A 82 24.93 3.37 -25.17
CA LEU A 82 24.96 2.83 -26.54
C LEU A 82 24.94 1.29 -26.54
N LEU A 83 25.70 0.66 -25.64
CA LEU A 83 25.74 -0.79 -25.49
C LEU A 83 24.37 -1.34 -25.04
N LEU A 84 23.74 -0.71 -24.05
CA LEU A 84 22.38 -1.07 -23.60
C LEU A 84 21.35 -0.98 -24.73
N LYS A 85 21.36 0.13 -25.49
CA LYS A 85 20.48 0.32 -26.66
C LYS A 85 20.72 -0.74 -27.73
N PHE A 86 21.98 -1.10 -27.98
CA PHE A 86 22.32 -2.14 -28.93
C PHE A 86 21.79 -3.51 -28.50
N PHE A 87 22.00 -3.91 -27.25
CA PHE A 87 21.47 -5.18 -26.73
C PHE A 87 19.94 -5.21 -26.71
N SER A 88 19.29 -4.13 -26.27
CA SER A 88 17.83 -4.00 -26.30
C SER A 88 17.28 -4.19 -27.73
N LYS A 89 17.93 -3.56 -28.72
CA LYS A 89 17.56 -3.69 -30.14
C LYS A 89 17.72 -5.12 -30.66
N ILE A 90 18.79 -5.84 -30.28
CA ILE A 90 18.96 -7.25 -30.64
C ILE A 90 17.85 -8.09 -30.01
N TYR A 91 17.61 -7.89 -28.72
CA TYR A 91 16.60 -8.65 -27.97
C TYR A 91 15.18 -8.46 -28.54
N GLN A 92 14.80 -7.24 -28.93
CA GLN A 92 13.53 -6.97 -29.60
C GLN A 92 13.43 -7.66 -30.97
N LYS A 93 14.56 -7.81 -31.70
CA LYS A 93 14.57 -8.42 -33.03
C LYS A 93 14.56 -9.95 -33.03
N GLU A 94 15.16 -10.61 -32.03
CA GLU A 94 15.07 -12.07 -31.88
C GLU A 94 13.59 -12.52 -31.83
N GLU A 95 12.72 -11.72 -31.23
CA GLU A 95 11.29 -12.01 -31.11
C GLU A 95 10.53 -11.97 -32.44
N LEU A 96 10.74 -10.94 -33.29
CA LEU A 96 10.09 -10.84 -34.60
C LEU A 96 10.38 -12.05 -35.51
N ARG A 97 11.51 -12.74 -35.29
CA ARG A 97 11.92 -13.94 -36.03
C ARG A 97 11.42 -15.24 -35.39
N SER A 98 10.87 -15.19 -34.17
CA SER A 98 10.59 -16.35 -33.32
C SER A 98 9.32 -17.13 -33.68
N TYR A 99 8.51 -16.72 -34.67
CA TYR A 99 7.39 -17.57 -35.13
C TYR A 99 7.85 -18.85 -35.85
N ARG A 100 9.13 -18.95 -36.28
CA ARG A 100 9.64 -20.13 -37.02
C ARG A 100 10.91 -20.78 -36.47
N LEU A 101 11.67 -20.15 -35.57
CA LEU A 101 12.95 -20.69 -35.07
C LEU A 101 13.13 -20.49 -33.56
N ARG A 102 13.27 -21.60 -32.85
CA ARG A 102 13.40 -21.72 -31.39
C ARG A 102 14.83 -21.39 -30.89
N TYR A 103 15.52 -20.42 -31.50
CA TYR A 103 16.90 -20.04 -31.13
C TYR A 103 16.91 -18.78 -30.27
N ARG A 104 17.52 -18.85 -29.08
CA ARG A 104 17.76 -17.72 -28.19
C ARG A 104 19.26 -17.64 -27.88
N SER A 105 19.86 -16.45 -28.03
CA SER A 105 21.27 -16.24 -27.67
C SER A 105 21.51 -16.48 -26.17
N LYS A 106 22.54 -17.27 -25.85
CA LYS A 106 22.92 -17.54 -24.45
C LYS A 106 23.53 -16.29 -23.82
N VAL A 107 24.28 -15.51 -24.60
CA VAL A 107 24.88 -14.26 -24.13
C VAL A 107 23.79 -13.23 -23.80
N LEU A 108 22.76 -13.08 -24.64
CA LEU A 108 21.66 -12.15 -24.34
C LEU A 108 20.88 -12.56 -23.09
N SER A 109 20.60 -13.86 -22.91
CA SER A 109 19.96 -14.36 -21.68
C SER A 109 20.78 -14.05 -20.43
N ARG A 110 22.11 -14.21 -20.48
CA ARG A 110 23.01 -13.86 -19.36
C ARG A 110 23.07 -12.35 -19.12
N TRP A 111 23.10 -11.55 -20.19
CA TRP A 111 23.05 -10.10 -20.09
C TRP A 111 21.76 -9.63 -19.40
N LEU A 112 20.61 -10.15 -19.85
CA LEU A 112 19.31 -9.87 -19.23
C LEU A 112 19.28 -10.26 -17.75
N ALA A 113 19.79 -11.45 -17.40
CA ALA A 113 19.87 -11.90 -16.01
C ALA A 113 20.73 -10.99 -15.12
N GLY A 114 21.67 -10.22 -15.67
CA GLY A 114 22.46 -9.26 -14.90
C GLY A 114 21.76 -7.92 -14.61
N LEU A 115 20.67 -7.60 -15.32
CA LEU A 115 20.05 -6.27 -15.25
C LEU A 115 19.37 -5.96 -13.91
N PRO A 116 18.61 -6.88 -13.28
CA PRO A 116 18.00 -6.61 -11.98
C PRO A 116 19.03 -6.23 -10.90
N LEU A 117 20.14 -6.98 -10.82
CA LEU A 117 21.23 -6.68 -9.88
C LEU A 117 21.86 -5.32 -10.18
N GLN A 118 22.12 -5.03 -11.45
CA GLN A 118 22.66 -3.72 -11.86
C GLN A 118 21.72 -2.57 -11.48
N LEU A 119 20.42 -2.74 -11.66
CA LEU A 119 19.42 -1.77 -11.25
C LEU A 119 19.47 -1.51 -9.73
N SER A 120 19.56 -2.57 -8.93
CA SER A 120 19.65 -2.45 -7.46
C SER A 120 20.88 -1.67 -6.98
N HIS A 121 22.00 -1.75 -7.71
CA HIS A 121 23.23 -1.02 -7.37
C HIS A 121 23.29 0.41 -7.93
N LEU A 122 22.51 0.71 -8.99
CA LEU A 122 22.47 2.04 -9.59
C LEU A 122 21.58 2.99 -8.79
N GLY A 123 20.36 2.57 -8.44
CA GLY A 123 19.42 3.40 -7.70
C GLY A 123 19.29 4.82 -8.27
N SER A 124 19.43 5.83 -7.41
CA SER A 124 19.40 7.25 -7.75
C SER A 124 20.71 7.79 -8.34
N ARG A 125 21.80 7.01 -8.38
CA ARG A 125 23.10 7.48 -8.91
C ARG A 125 23.03 7.83 -10.40
N ASN A 126 22.09 7.25 -11.14
CA ASN A 126 21.83 7.59 -12.52
C ASN A 126 20.36 7.25 -12.90
N PRO A 127 19.40 8.17 -12.69
CA PRO A 127 17.98 7.90 -12.89
C PRO A 127 17.63 7.61 -14.36
N GLU A 128 18.34 8.21 -15.33
CA GLU A 128 18.11 7.96 -16.76
C GLU A 128 18.49 6.54 -17.15
N LEU A 129 19.63 6.03 -16.68
CA LEU A 129 20.00 4.62 -16.89
C LEU A 129 19.07 3.68 -16.15
N SER A 130 18.72 3.98 -14.90
CA SER A 130 17.80 3.16 -14.12
C SER A 130 16.45 3.01 -14.85
N THR A 131 15.93 4.10 -15.42
CA THR A 131 14.72 4.07 -16.25
C THR A 131 14.87 3.17 -17.48
N GLN A 132 15.96 3.31 -18.23
CA GLN A 132 16.21 2.44 -19.39
C GLN A 132 16.34 0.97 -19.02
N LEU A 133 16.97 0.66 -17.88
CA LEU A 133 17.05 -0.71 -17.37
C LEU A 133 15.69 -1.26 -17.00
N ILE A 134 14.85 -0.47 -16.32
CA ILE A 134 13.49 -0.86 -15.93
C ILE A 134 12.66 -1.18 -17.18
N ASP A 135 12.74 -0.38 -18.25
CA ASP A 135 12.00 -0.63 -19.49
C ASP A 135 12.41 -1.95 -20.18
N ILE A 136 13.72 -2.25 -20.19
CA ILE A 136 14.25 -3.51 -20.73
C ILE A 136 13.80 -4.69 -19.86
N ILE A 137 13.92 -4.58 -18.53
CA ILE A 137 13.51 -5.61 -17.58
C ILE A 137 12.01 -5.88 -17.73
N HIS A 138 11.18 -4.84 -17.80
CA HIS A 138 9.73 -4.96 -17.96
C HIS A 138 9.37 -5.64 -19.28
N THR A 139 10.02 -5.24 -20.38
CA THR A 139 9.81 -5.89 -21.69
C THR A 139 10.18 -7.37 -21.65
N ALA A 140 11.29 -7.72 -21.00
CA ALA A 140 11.75 -9.10 -20.91
C ALA A 140 10.94 -9.95 -19.91
N ALA A 141 10.40 -9.33 -18.85
CA ALA A 141 9.51 -9.96 -17.88
C ALA A 141 8.13 -10.26 -18.50
N ALA A 142 7.56 -9.32 -19.26
CA ALA A 142 6.34 -9.52 -20.03
C ALA A 142 6.44 -10.68 -21.05
N ARG A 143 7.67 -10.99 -21.49
CA ARG A 143 7.98 -12.12 -22.38
C ARG A 143 8.32 -13.42 -21.64
N ALA A 144 8.11 -13.47 -20.32
CA ALA A 144 8.39 -14.61 -19.46
C ALA A 144 9.83 -15.17 -19.61
N ASN A 145 10.84 -14.30 -19.72
CA ASN A 145 12.23 -14.74 -19.79
C ASN A 145 12.68 -15.38 -18.47
N LYS A 146 12.88 -16.71 -18.46
CA LYS A 146 13.17 -17.51 -17.25
C LYS A 146 14.39 -17.03 -16.46
N GLU A 147 15.51 -16.75 -17.13
CA GLU A 147 16.76 -16.35 -16.47
C GLU A 147 16.64 -14.95 -15.84
N LEU A 148 15.98 -14.03 -16.55
CA LEU A 148 15.65 -12.71 -16.02
C LEU A 148 14.74 -12.83 -14.80
N LEU A 149 13.63 -13.58 -14.90
CA LEU A 149 12.66 -13.70 -13.81
C LEU A 149 13.28 -14.33 -12.55
N LYS A 150 14.17 -15.32 -12.73
CA LYS A 150 14.94 -15.89 -11.62
C LYS A 150 15.83 -14.84 -10.95
N SER A 151 16.55 -14.04 -11.73
CA SER A 151 17.39 -12.95 -11.20
C SER A 151 16.58 -11.83 -10.56
N LEU A 152 15.44 -11.49 -11.14
CA LEU A 152 14.51 -10.51 -10.59
C LEU A 152 13.97 -11.00 -9.24
N GLN A 153 13.61 -12.29 -9.12
CA GLN A 153 13.21 -12.90 -7.85
C GLN A 153 14.29 -12.77 -6.77
N THR A 154 15.54 -13.09 -7.10
CA THR A 154 16.64 -13.02 -6.10
C THR A 154 16.98 -11.59 -5.72
N THR A 155 16.73 -10.62 -6.59
CA THR A 155 17.06 -9.20 -6.37
C THR A 155 15.88 -8.40 -5.79
N ALA A 156 14.65 -8.91 -5.88
CA ALA A 156 13.44 -8.21 -5.45
C ALA A 156 13.52 -7.63 -4.02
N PRO A 157 14.03 -8.35 -2.99
CA PRO A 157 14.14 -7.79 -1.64
C PRO A 157 14.97 -6.49 -1.57
N ARG A 158 16.01 -6.36 -2.40
CA ARG A 158 16.84 -5.14 -2.49
C ARG A 158 16.17 -4.03 -3.29
N ILE A 159 15.43 -4.38 -4.35
CA ILE A 159 14.72 -3.40 -5.18
C ILE A 159 13.58 -2.75 -4.38
N TYR A 160 12.85 -3.55 -3.60
CA TYR A 160 11.69 -3.12 -2.82
C TYR A 160 11.99 -2.88 -1.34
N ASP A 161 13.26 -2.65 -0.98
CA ASP A 161 13.59 -2.28 0.39
C ASP A 161 12.96 -0.90 0.74
N PRO A 162 12.20 -0.79 1.84
CA PRO A 162 11.47 0.45 2.19
C PRO A 162 12.36 1.61 2.65
N GLN A 163 13.63 1.37 2.93
CA GLN A 163 14.57 2.40 3.37
C GLN A 163 15.47 2.86 2.23
N GLU A 164 16.09 1.93 1.51
CA GLU A 164 17.13 2.24 0.52
C GLU A 164 16.87 1.63 -0.88
N GLY A 165 15.74 0.95 -1.05
CA GLY A 165 15.45 0.22 -2.28
C GLY A 165 15.32 1.12 -3.49
N THR A 166 15.57 0.55 -4.67
CA THR A 166 15.43 1.26 -5.94
C THR A 166 14.02 1.86 -6.13
N VAL A 167 12.99 1.20 -5.59
CA VAL A 167 11.62 1.71 -5.62
C VAL A 167 11.44 3.00 -4.83
N VAL A 168 12.25 3.24 -3.79
CA VAL A 168 12.12 4.41 -2.92
C VAL A 168 12.89 5.60 -3.47
N VAL A 169 14.03 5.35 -4.11
CA VAL A 169 14.97 6.40 -4.54
C VAL A 169 14.72 6.93 -5.95
N LEU A 170 13.87 6.27 -6.74
CA LEU A 170 13.55 6.68 -8.11
C LEU A 170 12.26 7.50 -8.21
N PRO A 171 12.10 8.34 -9.26
CA PRO A 171 10.88 9.14 -9.48
C PRO A 171 9.62 8.30 -9.72
N ALA A 172 8.45 8.90 -9.52
CA ALA A 172 7.13 8.24 -9.57
C ALA A 172 6.87 7.41 -10.85
N GLU A 173 7.32 7.86 -12.02
CA GLU A 173 7.17 7.10 -13.27
C GLU A 173 7.95 5.78 -13.26
N SER A 174 9.18 5.81 -12.74
CA SER A 174 9.98 4.59 -12.55
C SER A 174 9.37 3.70 -11.46
N GLN A 175 8.88 4.28 -10.37
CA GLN A 175 8.18 3.55 -9.30
C GLN A 175 6.97 2.79 -9.84
N LYS A 176 6.16 3.40 -10.70
CA LYS A 176 5.02 2.77 -11.36
C LYS A 176 5.43 1.51 -12.12
N ARG A 177 6.51 1.58 -12.91
CA ARG A 177 7.04 0.42 -13.64
C ARG A 177 7.59 -0.66 -12.72
N LEU A 178 8.22 -0.28 -11.61
CA LEU A 178 8.67 -1.22 -10.58
C LEU A 178 7.46 -1.92 -9.92
N VAL A 179 6.43 -1.19 -9.53
CA VAL A 179 5.18 -1.79 -9.00
C VAL A 179 4.58 -2.77 -10.01
N GLN A 180 4.56 -2.42 -11.30
CA GLN A 180 4.11 -3.34 -12.37
C GLN A 180 4.97 -4.60 -12.48
N LEU A 181 6.28 -4.52 -12.23
CA LEU A 181 7.17 -5.69 -12.24
C LEU A 181 6.82 -6.72 -11.18
N VAL A 182 6.18 -6.30 -10.08
CA VAL A 182 5.67 -7.23 -9.05
C VAL A 182 4.73 -8.25 -9.69
N TYR A 183 3.95 -7.90 -10.73
CA TYR A 183 3.06 -8.84 -11.40
C TYR A 183 3.81 -10.06 -11.98
N PHE A 184 5.02 -9.87 -12.49
CA PHE A 184 5.78 -10.90 -13.19
C PHE A 184 6.66 -11.77 -12.28
N LEU A 185 6.81 -11.42 -11.00
CA LEU A 185 7.69 -12.17 -10.09
C LEU A 185 7.25 -13.64 -9.97
N PRO A 186 8.15 -14.63 -10.11
CA PRO A 186 7.80 -16.04 -9.98
C PRO A 186 7.15 -16.42 -8.65
N SER A 187 7.52 -15.78 -7.53
CA SER A 187 6.89 -16.00 -6.23
C SER A 187 6.92 -14.74 -5.38
N LEU A 188 6.03 -14.64 -4.40
CA LEU A 188 5.95 -13.51 -3.48
C LEU A 188 6.11 -14.01 -2.04
N PRO A 189 7.36 -14.20 -1.57
CA PRO A 189 7.61 -14.65 -0.22
C PRO A 189 7.16 -13.60 0.81
N THR A 190 6.87 -14.06 2.03
CA THR A 190 6.41 -13.24 3.15
C THR A 190 7.31 -12.04 3.46
N ASP A 191 8.63 -12.20 3.42
CA ASP A 191 9.59 -11.10 3.61
C ASP A 191 9.40 -9.99 2.57
N LEU A 192 9.19 -10.36 1.30
CA LEU A 192 8.96 -9.39 0.24
C LEU A 192 7.61 -8.69 0.41
N LEU A 193 6.55 -9.41 0.77
CA LEU A 193 5.25 -8.82 1.05
C LEU A 193 5.31 -7.85 2.24
N SER A 194 6.07 -8.18 3.29
CA SER A 194 6.30 -7.29 4.42
C SER A 194 7.01 -5.99 3.97
N ARG A 195 8.06 -6.08 3.16
CA ARG A 195 8.76 -4.91 2.60
C ARG A 195 7.82 -4.05 1.74
N LEU A 196 7.02 -4.69 0.88
CA LEU A 196 6.04 -4.02 0.03
C LEU A 196 4.96 -3.30 0.85
N SER A 197 4.47 -3.94 1.92
CA SER A 197 3.52 -3.31 2.84
C SER A 197 4.17 -2.11 3.54
N ARG A 198 5.43 -2.24 3.96
CA ARG A 198 6.22 -1.13 4.52
C ARG A 198 6.38 0.04 3.54
N CYS A 199 6.59 -0.24 2.25
CA CYS A 199 6.64 0.80 1.22
C CYS A 199 5.31 1.57 1.10
N CYS A 200 4.17 0.88 1.27
CA CYS A 200 2.85 1.52 1.31
C CYS A 200 2.68 2.38 2.57
N ILE A 201 2.91 1.83 3.77
CA ILE A 201 2.61 2.53 5.03
C ILE A 201 3.53 3.73 5.28
N MET A 202 4.82 3.63 4.88
CA MET A 202 5.81 4.69 5.09
C MET A 202 5.72 5.82 4.04
N GLY A 203 4.69 5.82 3.18
CA GLY A 203 4.52 6.83 2.13
C GLY A 203 5.60 6.81 1.05
N ARG A 204 6.38 5.71 0.93
CA ARG A 204 7.42 5.59 -0.11
C ARG A 204 6.81 5.37 -1.50
N LEU A 205 5.66 4.70 -1.52
CA LEU A 205 4.75 4.65 -2.65
C LEU A 205 3.62 5.63 -2.40
N SER A 206 3.22 6.40 -3.41
CA SER A 206 2.00 7.20 -3.32
C SER A 206 0.77 6.31 -3.05
N SER A 207 -0.32 6.90 -2.56
CA SER A 207 -1.59 6.18 -2.36
C SER A 207 -2.08 5.50 -3.65
N SER A 208 -1.92 6.16 -4.80
CA SER A 208 -2.26 5.60 -6.13
C SER A 208 -1.39 4.40 -6.53
N LEU A 209 -0.09 4.42 -6.25
CA LEU A 209 0.81 3.29 -6.50
C LEU A 209 0.57 2.14 -5.53
N SER A 210 0.24 2.46 -4.27
CA SER A 210 -0.14 1.48 -3.26
C SER A 210 -1.44 0.76 -3.67
N ALA A 211 -2.44 1.50 -4.16
CA ALA A 211 -3.67 0.92 -4.70
C ALA A 211 -3.39 0.01 -5.91
N MET A 212 -2.51 0.42 -6.83
CA MET A 212 -2.08 -0.43 -7.95
C MET A 212 -1.40 -1.71 -7.47
N LEU A 213 -0.52 -1.63 -6.48
CA LEU A 213 0.17 -2.77 -5.88
C LEU A 213 -0.83 -3.72 -5.22
N ILE A 214 -1.75 -3.21 -4.39
CA ILE A 214 -2.82 -3.98 -3.76
C ILE A 214 -3.65 -4.71 -4.84
N GLY A 215 -4.00 -4.02 -5.93
CA GLY A 215 -4.69 -4.62 -7.07
C GLY A 215 -3.89 -5.74 -7.75
N ILE A 216 -2.60 -5.54 -8.00
CA ILE A 216 -1.71 -6.58 -8.56
C ILE A 216 -1.67 -7.80 -7.63
N LEU A 217 -1.53 -7.60 -6.33
CA LEU A 217 -1.50 -8.69 -5.35
C LEU A 217 -2.84 -9.42 -5.28
N HIS A 218 -3.96 -8.69 -5.37
CA HIS A 218 -5.29 -9.28 -5.47
C HIS A 218 -5.40 -10.21 -6.68
N MET A 219 -5.02 -9.72 -7.88
CA MET A 219 -5.03 -10.51 -9.12
C MET A 219 -4.13 -11.76 -9.07
N ARG A 220 -3.11 -11.74 -8.22
CA ARG A 220 -2.19 -12.87 -8.00
C ARG A 220 -2.59 -13.80 -6.87
N SER A 221 -3.62 -13.44 -6.10
CA SER A 221 -4.21 -14.27 -5.05
C SER A 221 -5.23 -15.25 -5.65
N SER A 222 -5.52 -16.32 -4.91
CA SER A 222 -6.58 -17.28 -5.25
C SER A 222 -7.99 -16.64 -5.26
N LEU A 223 -8.13 -15.48 -4.60
CA LEU A 223 -9.41 -14.81 -4.33
C LEU A 223 -9.89 -13.91 -5.48
N SER A 224 -9.07 -13.69 -6.51
CA SER A 224 -9.41 -12.84 -7.67
C SER A 224 -10.51 -13.39 -8.58
N GLY A 225 -10.96 -14.63 -8.34
CA GLY A 225 -12.00 -15.28 -9.16
C GLY A 225 -11.58 -15.61 -10.59
N TRP A 226 -10.33 -15.32 -10.98
CA TRP A 226 -9.80 -15.64 -12.30
C TRP A 226 -9.53 -17.13 -12.44
N LYS A 227 -10.36 -17.79 -13.25
CA LYS A 227 -10.25 -19.22 -13.60
C LYS A 227 -9.14 -19.44 -14.64
N TYR A 228 -7.87 -19.24 -14.26
CA TYR A 228 -6.72 -19.78 -15.01
C TYR A 228 -6.16 -21.03 -14.32
N SER A 229 -5.50 -21.89 -15.09
CA SER A 229 -5.20 -23.27 -14.69
C SER A 229 -4.47 -23.40 -13.35
N VAL A 230 -4.96 -24.39 -12.59
CA VAL A 230 -4.72 -24.87 -11.22
C VAL A 230 -3.27 -24.93 -10.69
N LYS A 231 -2.23 -24.45 -11.39
CA LYS A 231 -0.86 -24.86 -11.06
C LYS A 231 0.12 -23.91 -10.39
N ASP A 232 -0.14 -22.64 -10.15
CA ASP A 232 0.80 -21.81 -9.34
C ASP A 232 0.12 -20.53 -8.82
N TRP A 233 -0.68 -20.62 -7.76
CA TRP A 233 -1.01 -19.41 -6.98
C TRP A 233 0.25 -18.97 -6.25
N LEU A 234 0.68 -17.74 -6.51
CA LEU A 234 2.01 -17.29 -6.11
C LEU A 234 2.03 -16.60 -4.74
N ILE A 235 0.84 -16.40 -4.16
CA ILE A 235 0.60 -15.86 -2.82
C ILE A 235 -0.40 -16.79 -2.13
N THR A 236 -0.12 -17.20 -0.89
CA THR A 236 -1.10 -17.93 -0.08
C THR A 236 -2.16 -16.96 0.47
N ASP A 237 -3.36 -17.45 0.76
CA ASP A 237 -4.42 -16.59 1.30
C ASP A 237 -3.99 -15.95 2.63
N VAL A 238 -3.26 -16.69 3.46
CA VAL A 238 -2.70 -16.21 4.73
C VAL A 238 -1.75 -15.03 4.49
N ASP A 239 -0.84 -15.14 3.52
CA ASP A 239 0.13 -14.09 3.21
C ASP A 239 -0.56 -12.86 2.62
N TYR A 240 -1.59 -13.07 1.78
CA TYR A 240 -2.38 -11.99 1.21
C TYR A 240 -3.16 -11.22 2.27
N PHE A 241 -3.90 -11.90 3.15
CA PHE A 241 -4.59 -11.26 4.27
C PHE A 241 -3.63 -10.60 5.26
N SER A 242 -2.46 -11.21 5.50
CA SER A 242 -1.41 -10.61 6.34
C SER A 242 -0.88 -9.31 5.74
N PHE A 243 -0.68 -9.26 4.42
CA PHE A 243 -0.30 -8.04 3.70
C PHE A 243 -1.39 -6.97 3.80
N LEU A 244 -2.66 -7.32 3.54
CA LEU A 244 -3.78 -6.38 3.62
C LEU A 244 -3.93 -5.83 5.04
N PHE A 245 -3.85 -6.69 6.05
CA PHE A 245 -3.94 -6.28 7.45
C PHE A 245 -2.78 -5.36 7.85
N SER A 246 -1.53 -5.71 7.52
CA SER A 246 -0.36 -4.87 7.82
C SER A 246 -0.44 -3.50 7.13
N THR A 247 -1.07 -3.45 5.96
CA THR A 247 -1.26 -2.21 5.20
C THR A 247 -2.42 -1.38 5.77
N LEU A 248 -3.49 -2.03 6.25
CA LEU A 248 -4.63 -1.42 6.95
C LEU A 248 -4.26 -0.88 8.34
N THR A 249 -3.33 -1.52 9.05
CA THR A 249 -2.89 -1.00 10.36
C THR A 249 -2.12 0.31 10.19
N GLY A 250 -1.44 0.50 9.05
CA GLY A 250 -0.67 1.71 8.73
C GLY A 250 0.63 1.87 9.52
N PHE A 251 0.90 0.95 10.44
CA PHE A 251 2.05 0.95 11.32
C PHE A 251 2.60 -0.47 11.42
N SER A 252 3.92 -0.58 11.42
CA SER A 252 4.64 -1.83 11.66
C SER A 252 4.49 -2.28 13.11
N LYS A 253 4.76 -3.56 13.36
CA LYS A 253 4.74 -4.12 14.71
C LYS A 253 5.74 -3.41 15.62
N GLU A 254 6.90 -3.05 15.09
CA GLU A 254 7.97 -2.36 15.82
C GLU A 254 7.51 -0.95 16.23
N GLU A 255 6.87 -0.20 15.32
CA GLU A 255 6.32 1.12 15.61
C GLU A 255 5.19 1.06 16.64
N LEU A 256 4.24 0.12 16.49
CA LEU A 256 3.16 -0.06 17.46
C LEU A 256 3.71 -0.43 18.85
N THR A 257 4.74 -1.27 18.91
CA THR A 257 5.41 -1.65 20.16
C THR A 257 6.13 -0.45 20.77
N TRP A 258 6.82 0.34 19.95
CA TRP A 258 7.49 1.56 20.40
C TRP A 258 6.51 2.58 20.99
N LEU A 259 5.34 2.77 20.36
CA LEU A 259 4.29 3.66 20.85
C LEU A 259 3.74 3.27 22.23
N GLN A 260 3.86 2.00 22.64
CA GLN A 260 3.43 1.59 23.99
C GLN A 260 4.38 2.11 25.09
N ASN A 261 5.60 2.53 24.74
CA ASN A 261 6.53 3.14 25.66
C ASN A 261 6.22 4.64 25.82
N LEU A 262 5.21 4.97 26.64
CA LEU A 262 4.70 6.33 26.87
C LEU A 262 5.77 7.39 27.23
N ARG A 263 6.94 6.98 27.70
CA ARG A 263 8.06 7.91 27.98
C ARG A 263 8.63 8.42 26.65
N GLY A 264 8.25 9.64 26.28
CA GLY A 264 8.82 10.36 25.14
C GLY A 264 8.03 10.30 23.84
N VAL A 265 6.79 9.81 23.85
CA VAL A 265 5.88 9.90 22.69
C VAL A 265 5.16 11.26 22.73
N PRO A 266 5.48 12.20 21.82
CA PRO A 266 4.75 13.46 21.75
C PRO A 266 3.34 13.24 21.16
N HIS A 267 2.45 14.22 21.35
CA HIS A 267 1.12 14.26 20.70
C HIS A 267 0.18 13.09 21.02
N VAL A 268 0.19 12.62 22.27
CA VAL A 268 -0.80 11.64 22.75
C VAL A 268 -1.97 12.35 23.41
N ILE A 269 -3.18 12.08 22.94
CA ILE A 269 -4.42 12.52 23.59
C ILE A 269 -4.86 11.46 24.60
N GLN A 270 -5.11 11.93 25.82
CA GLN A 270 -5.55 11.11 26.95
C GLN A 270 -6.88 11.62 27.50
N THR A 271 -7.69 10.67 27.96
CA THR A 271 -8.92 10.89 28.72
C THR A 271 -8.99 9.82 29.81
N GLN A 272 -9.62 10.14 30.93
CA GLN A 272 -9.85 9.18 32.01
C GLN A 272 -10.99 8.19 31.72
N LEU A 273 -11.78 8.44 30.66
CA LEU A 273 -12.99 7.70 30.33
C LEU A 273 -12.80 6.57 29.32
N SER A 274 -11.63 6.48 28.70
CA SER A 274 -11.27 5.38 27.79
C SER A 274 -9.88 4.83 28.13
N PRO A 275 -9.69 3.51 28.13
CA PRO A 275 -8.37 2.90 28.29
C PRO A 275 -7.48 3.08 27.05
N VAL A 276 -8.03 3.51 25.92
CA VAL A 276 -7.30 3.73 24.67
C VAL A 276 -6.84 5.18 24.59
N LEU A 277 -5.54 5.37 24.45
CA LEU A 277 -4.88 6.64 24.19
C LEU A 277 -4.65 6.80 22.69
N LEU A 278 -4.78 8.02 22.16
CA LEU A 278 -4.59 8.27 20.74
C LEU A 278 -3.25 8.93 20.46
N TYR A 279 -2.45 8.29 19.61
CA TYR A 279 -1.31 8.93 18.97
C TYR A 279 -1.80 9.70 17.75
N LEU A 280 -1.57 11.02 17.71
CA LEU A 280 -2.03 11.86 16.60
C LEU A 280 -1.05 11.80 15.44
N THR A 281 -1.48 11.25 14.30
CA THR A 281 -0.68 11.33 13.08
C THR A 281 -0.78 12.72 12.45
N ASP A 282 0.27 13.16 11.74
CA ASP A 282 0.20 14.37 10.92
C ASP A 282 -0.86 14.23 9.80
N LEU A 283 -1.22 15.35 9.16
CA LEU A 283 -2.28 15.35 8.15
C LEU A 283 -1.91 14.52 6.91
N ASP A 284 -0.67 14.63 6.44
CA ASP A 284 -0.21 13.95 5.23
C ASP A 284 -0.18 12.43 5.43
N GLN A 285 0.39 11.95 6.54
CA GLN A 285 0.37 10.53 6.92
C GLN A 285 -1.07 10.04 7.11
N PHE A 286 -1.92 10.85 7.77
CA PHE A 286 -3.34 10.50 7.96
C PHE A 286 -4.06 10.31 6.62
N LEU A 287 -3.95 11.28 5.70
CA LEU A 287 -4.64 11.24 4.41
C LEU A 287 -4.09 10.12 3.53
N HIS A 288 -2.77 9.94 3.48
CA HIS A 288 -2.14 8.85 2.75
C HIS A 288 -2.61 7.49 3.27
N HIS A 289 -2.57 7.27 4.59
CA HIS A 289 -3.04 6.03 5.21
C HIS A 289 -4.54 5.79 4.95
N TRP A 290 -5.36 6.84 5.01
CA TRP A 290 -6.78 6.76 4.69
C TRP A 290 -7.02 6.29 3.24
N ASP A 291 -6.34 6.89 2.26
CA ASP A 291 -6.49 6.53 0.85
C ASP A 291 -5.98 5.11 0.54
N VAL A 292 -4.90 4.68 1.20
CA VAL A 292 -4.41 3.31 1.10
C VAL A 292 -5.42 2.32 1.70
N THR A 293 -6.03 2.66 2.83
CA THR A 293 -7.08 1.85 3.46
C THR A 293 -8.31 1.73 2.56
N GLU A 294 -8.68 2.76 1.82
CA GLU A 294 -9.76 2.68 0.82
C GLU A 294 -9.50 1.57 -0.21
N ALA A 295 -8.26 1.46 -0.70
CA ALA A 295 -7.86 0.39 -1.62
C ALA A 295 -7.90 -1.00 -0.96
N VAL A 296 -7.46 -1.12 0.30
CA VAL A 296 -7.59 -2.37 1.07
C VAL A 296 -9.06 -2.77 1.23
N CYS A 297 -9.93 -1.83 1.59
CA CYS A 297 -11.37 -2.06 1.71
C CYS A 297 -11.96 -2.55 0.40
N HIS A 298 -11.61 -1.93 -0.73
CA HIS A 298 -12.09 -2.36 -2.04
C HIS A 298 -11.66 -3.80 -2.35
N SER A 299 -10.40 -4.15 -2.08
CA SER A 299 -9.92 -5.53 -2.25
C SER A 299 -10.62 -6.54 -1.35
N LEU A 300 -10.97 -6.18 -0.12
CA LEU A 300 -11.72 -7.07 0.77
C LEU A 300 -13.19 -7.23 0.33
N LEU A 301 -13.80 -6.17 -0.20
CA LEU A 301 -15.20 -6.17 -0.65
C LEU A 301 -15.45 -7.03 -1.90
N VAL A 302 -14.46 -7.18 -2.78
CA VAL A 302 -14.59 -8.00 -3.99
C VAL A 302 -14.38 -9.49 -3.73
N ILE A 303 -13.96 -9.89 -2.52
CA ILE A 303 -13.83 -11.30 -2.15
C ILE A 303 -15.23 -11.91 -1.99
N PRO A 304 -15.57 -13.02 -2.69
CA PRO A 304 -16.91 -13.60 -2.65
C PRO A 304 -17.37 -14.04 -1.25
N ALA A 305 -16.44 -14.57 -0.43
CA ALA A 305 -16.71 -15.00 0.95
C ALA A 305 -16.54 -13.83 1.95
N ARG A 306 -17.46 -12.86 1.88
CA ARG A 306 -17.39 -11.62 2.67
C ARG A 306 -17.42 -11.85 4.18
N SER A 307 -18.31 -12.71 4.68
CA SER A 307 -18.41 -13.02 6.12
C SER A 307 -17.12 -13.65 6.66
N GLN A 308 -16.52 -14.58 5.92
CA GLN A 308 -15.23 -15.18 6.28
C GLN A 308 -14.09 -14.15 6.26
N SER A 309 -14.10 -13.25 5.28
CA SER A 309 -13.13 -12.16 5.20
C SER A 309 -13.26 -11.21 6.40
N PHE A 310 -14.49 -10.93 6.81
CA PHE A 310 -14.78 -10.17 8.03
C PHE A 310 -14.27 -10.92 9.27
N ASP A 311 -14.52 -12.24 9.40
CA ASP A 311 -14.06 -13.07 10.52
C ASP A 311 -12.54 -13.09 10.67
N ILE A 312 -11.81 -13.26 9.56
CA ILE A 312 -10.35 -13.21 9.53
C ILE A 312 -9.87 -11.83 9.98
N LEU A 313 -10.48 -10.76 9.46
CA LEU A 313 -10.10 -9.39 9.80
C LEU A 313 -10.36 -9.07 11.28
N GLN A 314 -11.53 -9.39 11.82
CA GLN A 314 -11.83 -9.15 13.23
C GLN A 314 -10.93 -9.96 14.17
N SER A 315 -10.54 -11.17 13.77
CA SER A 315 -9.59 -12.00 14.51
C SER A 315 -8.20 -11.35 14.52
N ALA A 316 -7.74 -10.81 13.39
CA ALA A 316 -6.49 -10.06 13.30
C ALA A 316 -6.52 -8.79 14.16
N ILE A 317 -7.59 -7.99 14.11
CA ILE A 317 -7.76 -6.82 14.97
C ILE A 317 -7.73 -7.22 16.44
N SER A 318 -8.48 -8.26 16.82
CA SER A 318 -8.55 -8.75 18.19
C SER A 318 -7.19 -9.20 18.71
N LYS A 319 -6.42 -9.91 17.88
CA LYS A 319 -5.12 -10.43 18.24
C LYS A 319 -4.03 -9.37 18.33
N HIS A 320 -4.07 -8.35 17.47
CA HIS A 320 -2.96 -7.43 17.28
C HIS A 320 -3.20 -6.02 17.83
N LEU A 321 -4.45 -5.58 17.99
CA LEU A 321 -4.77 -4.20 18.38
C LEU A 321 -5.49 -4.09 19.73
N VAL A 322 -6.36 -5.04 20.11
CA VAL A 322 -7.20 -4.92 21.33
C VAL A 322 -6.39 -4.81 22.63
N GLY A 323 -5.18 -5.36 22.68
CA GLY A 323 -4.29 -5.26 23.84
C GLY A 323 -3.41 -4.02 23.89
N LEU A 324 -3.47 -3.14 22.89
CA LEU A 324 -2.65 -1.93 22.84
C LEU A 324 -3.31 -0.80 23.64
N THR A 325 -2.49 -0.08 24.41
CA THR A 325 -2.94 1.11 25.15
C THR A 325 -2.92 2.34 24.27
N VAL A 326 -1.87 2.51 23.45
CA VAL A 326 -1.73 3.63 22.52
C VAL A 326 -2.01 3.17 21.10
N ILE A 327 -2.94 3.85 20.42
CA ILE A 327 -3.36 3.53 19.06
C ILE A 327 -3.28 4.80 18.21
N PRO A 328 -2.68 4.76 17.02
CA PRO A 328 -2.73 5.87 16.10
C PRO A 328 -4.18 6.19 15.70
N ASP A 329 -4.53 7.46 15.69
CA ASP A 329 -5.86 7.91 15.29
C ASP A 329 -6.24 7.52 13.85
N SER A 330 -5.27 7.55 12.92
CA SER A 330 -5.45 7.03 11.56
C SER A 330 -5.78 5.53 11.57
N THR A 331 -5.10 4.71 12.38
CA THR A 331 -5.40 3.27 12.53
C THR A 331 -6.80 3.04 13.10
N ALA A 332 -7.17 3.75 14.17
CA ALA A 332 -8.50 3.63 14.78
C ALA A 332 -9.61 4.01 13.78
N GLY A 333 -9.44 5.12 13.05
CA GLY A 333 -10.38 5.55 12.02
C GLY A 333 -10.48 4.57 10.84
N CYS A 334 -9.35 4.03 10.37
CA CYS A 334 -9.30 3.05 9.29
C CYS A 334 -9.97 1.72 9.68
N VAL A 335 -9.79 1.27 10.92
CA VAL A 335 -10.49 0.11 11.48
C VAL A 335 -12.01 0.31 11.46
N PHE A 336 -12.50 1.50 11.82
CA PHE A 336 -13.93 1.81 11.71
C PHE A 336 -14.41 1.79 10.28
N GLY A 337 -13.66 2.42 9.36
CA GLY A 337 -13.97 2.44 7.93
C GLY A 337 -14.13 1.04 7.34
N VAL A 338 -13.18 0.14 7.60
CA VAL A 338 -13.22 -1.23 7.06
C VAL A 338 -14.34 -2.06 7.68
N ILE A 339 -14.60 -1.93 8.99
CA ILE A 339 -15.70 -2.64 9.66
C ILE A 339 -17.03 -2.16 9.10
N CYS A 340 -17.22 -0.85 8.95
CA CYS A 340 -18.47 -0.30 8.42
C CYS A 340 -18.75 -0.76 6.99
N LYS A 341 -17.69 -0.95 6.18
CA LYS A 341 -17.81 -1.40 4.81
C LYS A 341 -18.05 -2.91 4.69
N LEU A 342 -17.39 -3.71 5.52
CA LEU A 342 -17.45 -5.18 5.43
C LEU A 342 -18.60 -5.79 6.21
N LEU A 343 -19.09 -5.14 7.26
CA LEU A 343 -20.21 -5.68 8.03
C LEU A 343 -21.46 -5.79 7.15
N ASP A 344 -22.10 -6.96 7.15
CA ASP A 344 -23.42 -7.19 6.59
C ASP A 344 -24.28 -7.97 7.59
N HIS A 345 -25.52 -8.30 7.22
CA HIS A 345 -26.46 -9.03 8.08
C HIS A 345 -26.03 -10.47 8.41
N THR A 346 -25.02 -11.01 7.72
CA THR A 346 -24.48 -12.37 7.95
C THR A 346 -23.28 -12.36 8.89
N CYS A 347 -22.67 -11.19 9.13
CA CYS A 347 -21.49 -11.05 9.97
C CYS A 347 -21.86 -10.96 11.45
N VAL A 348 -21.09 -11.65 12.31
CA VAL A 348 -21.21 -11.54 13.76
C VAL A 348 -19.97 -10.88 14.32
N VAL A 349 -20.14 -9.76 15.02
CA VAL A 349 -19.04 -9.02 15.65
C VAL A 349 -18.63 -9.70 16.96
N SER A 350 -17.34 -9.99 17.11
CA SER A 350 -16.77 -10.58 18.31
C SER A 350 -17.01 -9.74 19.56
N GLU A 351 -17.34 -10.41 20.67
CA GLU A 351 -17.48 -9.81 22.00
C GLU A 351 -16.19 -9.14 22.50
N THR A 352 -15.02 -9.59 22.02
CA THR A 352 -13.74 -8.94 22.34
C THR A 352 -13.53 -7.65 21.57
N LEU A 353 -14.14 -7.53 20.38
CA LEU A 353 -13.96 -6.39 19.50
C LEU A 353 -14.86 -5.21 19.91
N LEU A 354 -16.10 -5.49 20.36
CA LEU A 354 -17.06 -4.44 20.70
C LEU A 354 -16.55 -3.43 21.75
N PRO A 355 -15.96 -3.84 22.90
CA PRO A 355 -15.44 -2.90 23.90
C PRO A 355 -14.24 -2.09 23.38
N PHE A 356 -13.41 -2.70 22.53
CA PHE A 356 -12.31 -2.02 21.88
C PHE A 356 -12.81 -0.92 20.94
N LEU A 357 -13.79 -1.22 20.07
CA LEU A 357 -14.40 -0.22 19.19
C LEU A 357 -15.04 0.92 19.99
N ALA A 358 -15.72 0.60 21.10
CA ALA A 358 -16.31 1.61 21.97
C ALA A 358 -15.25 2.53 22.59
N SER A 359 -14.14 1.96 23.06
CA SER A 359 -13.02 2.71 23.64
C SER A 359 -12.35 3.62 22.60
N CYS A 360 -12.03 3.07 21.41
CA CYS A 360 -11.51 3.85 20.30
C CYS A 360 -12.47 4.97 19.87
N CYS A 361 -13.78 4.70 19.86
CA CYS A 361 -14.78 5.66 19.41
C CYS A 361 -14.89 6.83 20.38
N TYR A 362 -14.90 6.54 21.69
CA TYR A 362 -14.85 7.59 22.69
C TYR A 362 -13.58 8.43 22.57
N SER A 363 -12.40 7.81 22.50
CA SER A 363 -11.13 8.55 22.42
C SER A 363 -11.06 9.43 21.17
N LEU A 364 -11.56 8.93 20.02
CA LEU A 364 -11.64 9.71 18.79
C LEU A 364 -12.60 10.88 18.93
N LEU A 365 -13.82 10.65 19.44
CA LEU A 365 -14.81 11.72 19.63
C LEU A 365 -14.33 12.75 20.65
N TYR A 366 -13.67 12.32 21.73
CA TYR A 366 -13.03 13.20 22.70
C TYR A 366 -12.00 14.10 22.00
N PHE A 367 -11.05 13.51 21.26
CA PHE A 367 -10.08 14.24 20.47
C PHE A 367 -10.74 15.27 19.54
N LEU A 368 -11.78 14.87 18.80
CA LEU A 368 -12.47 15.76 17.86
C LEU A 368 -13.16 16.95 18.52
N LEU A 369 -13.57 16.80 19.79
CA LEU A 369 -14.23 17.85 20.56
C LEU A 369 -13.26 18.75 21.31
N THR A 370 -12.05 18.26 21.59
CA THR A 370 -10.96 19.03 22.22
C THR A 370 -10.03 19.70 21.21
N LEU A 371 -10.18 19.41 19.90
CA LEU A 371 -9.47 20.14 18.85
C LEU A 371 -9.79 21.63 18.90
N GLU A 372 -8.75 22.45 18.97
CA GLU A 372 -8.89 23.91 18.91
C GLU A 372 -9.57 24.32 17.58
N LYS A 373 -10.63 25.12 17.69
CA LYS A 373 -11.36 25.64 16.53
C LYS A 373 -10.51 26.69 15.83
N GLY A 374 -9.70 26.32 14.84
CA GLY A 374 -8.92 27.31 14.09
C GLY A 374 -8.07 26.80 12.93
N GLU A 375 -7.60 25.56 12.97
CA GLU A 375 -6.69 25.07 11.93
C GLU A 375 -7.45 24.36 10.79
N ALA A 376 -7.39 24.94 9.60
CA ALA A 376 -8.02 24.39 8.40
C ALA A 376 -7.51 22.98 8.04
N GLU A 377 -6.29 22.63 8.45
CA GLU A 377 -5.70 21.30 8.30
C GLU A 377 -6.44 20.22 9.10
N HIS A 378 -6.96 20.56 10.29
CA HIS A 378 -7.70 19.63 11.13
C HIS A 378 -9.13 19.38 10.66
N LEU A 379 -9.71 20.23 9.81
CA LEU A 379 -11.08 20.06 9.31
C LEU A 379 -11.25 18.78 8.47
N LYS A 380 -10.35 18.53 7.52
CA LYS A 380 -10.43 17.31 6.67
C LYS A 380 -10.31 16.02 7.48
N LYS A 381 -9.39 16.02 8.44
CA LYS A 381 -9.16 14.90 9.36
C LYS A 381 -10.39 14.69 10.26
N ARG A 382 -10.95 15.78 10.79
CA ARG A 382 -12.16 15.80 11.61
C ARG A 382 -13.36 15.23 10.88
N ASP A 383 -13.62 15.65 9.64
CA ASP A 383 -14.79 15.19 8.88
C ASP A 383 -14.72 13.67 8.63
N LYS A 384 -13.56 13.14 8.24
CA LYS A 384 -13.34 11.71 8.03
C LYS A 384 -13.53 10.90 9.32
N LEU A 385 -12.90 11.32 10.42
CA LEU A 385 -12.99 10.64 11.71
C LEU A 385 -14.40 10.73 12.32
N TRP A 386 -15.05 11.90 12.24
CA TRP A 386 -16.42 12.10 12.68
C TRP A 386 -17.37 11.17 11.91
N GLY A 387 -17.26 11.17 10.58
CA GLY A 387 -18.04 10.28 9.71
C GLY A 387 -17.87 8.82 10.11
N ALA A 388 -16.64 8.35 10.30
CA ALA A 388 -16.38 6.97 10.71
C ALA A 388 -16.94 6.63 12.10
N CYS A 389 -16.82 7.53 13.08
CA CYS A 389 -17.40 7.34 14.41
C CYS A 389 -18.94 7.28 14.37
N VAL A 390 -19.57 8.18 13.61
CA VAL A 390 -21.02 8.17 13.45
C VAL A 390 -21.49 6.90 12.75
N SER A 391 -20.80 6.47 11.68
CA SER A 391 -21.12 5.25 10.95
C SER A 391 -21.04 4.01 11.83
N ILE A 392 -19.97 3.87 12.64
CA ILE A 392 -19.83 2.68 13.51
C ILE A 392 -20.88 2.66 14.62
N LEU A 393 -21.23 3.82 15.21
CA LEU A 393 -22.24 3.91 16.26
C LEU A 393 -23.66 3.66 15.73
N ALA A 394 -23.94 4.08 14.49
CA ALA A 394 -25.22 3.82 13.84
C ALA A 394 -25.34 2.35 13.41
N LEU A 395 -24.25 1.77 12.89
CA LEU A 395 -24.24 0.40 12.39
C LEU A 395 -24.21 -0.64 13.51
N LEU A 396 -23.54 -0.34 14.62
CA LEU A 396 -23.38 -1.23 15.77
C LEU A 396 -23.90 -0.57 17.06
N PRO A 397 -25.21 -0.65 17.34
CA PRO A 397 -25.81 -0.03 18.54
C PRO A 397 -25.22 -0.53 19.86
N ARG A 398 -24.68 -1.76 19.86
CA ARG A 398 -23.97 -2.33 21.01
C ARG A 398 -22.69 -1.55 21.33
N VAL A 399 -21.97 -1.03 20.32
CA VAL A 399 -20.79 -0.18 20.52
C VAL A 399 -21.19 1.12 21.21
N LEU A 400 -22.28 1.76 20.75
CA LEU A 400 -22.82 2.96 21.41
C LEU A 400 -23.18 2.67 22.88
N ARG A 401 -23.89 1.58 23.15
CA ARG A 401 -24.26 1.21 24.53
C ARG A 401 -23.03 1.00 25.42
N LEU A 402 -22.01 0.28 24.94
CA LEU A 402 -20.77 0.05 25.69
C LEU A 402 -20.02 1.36 25.93
N MET A 403 -19.97 2.24 24.93
CA MET A 403 -19.36 3.57 25.05
C MET A 403 -20.08 4.40 26.11
N LEU A 404 -21.41 4.42 26.11
CA LEU A 404 -22.18 5.12 27.15
C LEU A 404 -21.96 4.51 28.54
N GLN A 405 -21.82 3.19 28.65
CA GLN A 405 -21.54 2.50 29.91
C GLN A 405 -20.13 2.80 30.45
N SER A 406 -19.16 3.11 29.56
CA SER A 406 -17.81 3.50 29.97
C SER A 406 -17.72 4.94 30.46
N LEU A 407 -18.72 5.79 30.17
CA LEU A 407 -18.88 7.14 30.72
C LEU A 407 -19.18 7.09 32.22
N ARG A 408 -18.21 6.69 33.04
CA ARG A 408 -18.27 6.69 34.50
C ARG A 408 -18.03 8.10 35.03
N VAL A 409 -18.96 9.02 34.74
CA VAL A 409 -18.88 10.46 35.03
C VAL A 409 -18.41 10.78 36.45
N ASN A 410 -18.77 9.96 37.44
CA ASN A 410 -18.35 10.12 38.84
C ASN A 410 -16.84 10.01 39.09
N ARG A 411 -16.06 9.53 38.11
CA ARG A 411 -14.60 9.35 38.21
C ARG A 411 -13.82 10.32 37.31
N VAL A 412 -14.50 11.28 36.71
CA VAL A 412 -13.97 12.16 35.66
C VAL A 412 -13.55 13.48 36.27
N GLY A 413 -12.42 14.03 35.84
CA GLY A 413 -12.01 15.39 36.20
C GLY A 413 -13.05 16.43 35.76
N PRO A 414 -13.23 17.54 36.50
CA PRO A 414 -14.22 18.56 36.19
C PRO A 414 -14.05 19.20 34.80
N GLU A 415 -12.86 19.10 34.21
CA GLU A 415 -12.47 19.64 32.90
C GLU A 415 -13.00 18.80 31.71
N GLU A 416 -13.19 17.49 31.87
CA GLU A 416 -13.72 16.65 30.78
C GLU A 416 -15.27 16.65 30.75
N LEU A 417 -15.94 17.09 31.82
CA LEU A 417 -17.41 17.13 31.91
C LEU A 417 -18.09 17.94 30.79
N PRO A 418 -17.62 19.15 30.42
CA PRO A 418 -18.17 19.89 29.28
C PRO A 418 -18.02 19.13 27.96
N VAL A 419 -16.93 18.39 27.77
CA VAL A 419 -16.69 17.58 26.57
C VAL A 419 -17.69 16.42 26.50
N VAL A 420 -17.93 15.73 27.63
CA VAL A 420 -18.96 14.69 27.73
C VAL A 420 -20.35 15.26 27.46
N GLY A 421 -20.68 16.43 28.01
CA GLY A 421 -21.96 17.09 27.76
C GLY A 421 -22.15 17.43 26.29
N GLN A 422 -21.13 18.02 25.66
CA GLN A 422 -21.14 18.33 24.23
C GLN A 422 -21.26 17.06 23.36
N LEU A 423 -20.56 15.98 23.73
CA LEU A 423 -20.67 14.68 23.06
C LEU A 423 -22.11 14.16 23.08
N LEU A 424 -22.73 14.07 24.27
CA LEU A 424 -24.10 13.60 24.41
C LEU A 424 -25.07 14.45 23.59
N ARG A 425 -24.88 15.78 23.59
CA ARG A 425 -25.67 16.71 22.78
C ARG A 425 -25.60 16.37 21.29
N LEU A 426 -24.40 16.19 20.76
CA LEU A 426 -24.21 15.88 19.34
C LEU A 426 -24.77 14.50 18.96
N LEU A 427 -24.61 13.50 19.82
CA LEU A 427 -25.19 12.16 19.60
C LEU A 427 -26.73 12.20 19.57
N LEU A 428 -27.37 13.02 20.41
CA LEU A 428 -28.82 13.21 20.42
C LEU A 428 -29.34 13.98 19.20
N GLN A 429 -28.56 14.95 18.71
CA GLN A 429 -28.91 15.76 17.53
C GLN A 429 -28.77 14.98 16.21
N HIS A 430 -27.92 13.96 16.18
CA HIS A 430 -27.67 13.18 14.97
C HIS A 430 -28.76 12.12 14.74
N ALA A 431 -29.58 12.30 13.69
CA ALA A 431 -30.80 11.52 13.45
C ALA A 431 -30.66 9.98 13.56
N PRO A 432 -29.71 9.30 12.90
CA PRO A 432 -29.58 7.84 13.03
C PRO A 432 -29.08 7.39 14.41
N LEU A 433 -28.34 8.24 15.14
CA LEU A 433 -27.86 7.91 16.49
C LEU A 433 -28.94 8.15 17.54
N ARG A 434 -29.79 9.16 17.34
CA ARG A 434 -30.90 9.52 18.23
C ARG A 434 -31.78 8.32 18.55
N THR A 435 -32.12 7.49 17.57
CA THR A 435 -32.93 6.28 17.80
C THR A 435 -32.25 5.31 18.77
N HIS A 436 -30.95 5.07 18.61
CA HIS A 436 -30.19 4.20 19.51
C HIS A 436 -29.97 4.84 20.90
N MET A 437 -29.84 6.16 20.96
CA MET A 437 -29.81 6.91 22.23
C MET A 437 -31.14 6.75 22.98
N LEU A 438 -32.29 6.79 22.29
CA LEU A 438 -33.61 6.55 22.87
C LEU A 438 -33.76 5.13 23.42
N THR A 439 -33.25 4.12 22.71
CA THR A 439 -33.21 2.74 23.24
C THR A 439 -32.39 2.63 24.53
N ASN A 440 -31.44 3.55 24.76
CA ASN A 440 -30.63 3.64 25.97
C ASN A 440 -31.02 4.82 26.87
N ALA A 441 -32.27 5.31 26.80
CA ALA A 441 -32.71 6.53 27.49
C ALA A 441 -32.43 6.51 29.00
N ILE A 442 -32.64 5.37 29.68
CA ILE A 442 -32.38 5.23 31.13
C ILE A 442 -30.89 5.46 31.44
N LEU A 443 -30.00 4.89 30.64
CA LEU A 443 -28.55 5.05 30.80
C LEU A 443 -28.15 6.50 30.55
N VAL A 444 -28.67 7.11 29.48
CA VAL A 444 -28.41 8.53 29.15
C VAL A 444 -28.91 9.45 30.26
N GLN A 445 -30.12 9.21 30.79
CA GLN A 445 -30.68 9.96 31.90
C GLN A 445 -29.83 9.85 33.17
N GLN A 446 -29.33 8.65 33.48
CA GLN A 446 -28.43 8.45 34.62
C GLN A 446 -27.11 9.20 34.44
N ILE A 447 -26.53 9.19 33.24
CA ILE A 447 -25.30 9.93 32.93
C ILE A 447 -25.53 11.44 33.12
N ILE A 448 -26.61 11.99 32.56
CA ILE A 448 -26.94 13.42 32.69
C ILE A 448 -27.17 13.79 34.16
N LYS A 449 -27.90 12.97 34.92
CA LYS A 449 -28.10 13.17 36.35
C LYS A 449 -26.78 13.17 37.12
N ASN A 450 -25.84 12.30 36.78
CA ASN A 450 -24.53 12.28 37.41
C ASN A 450 -23.71 13.54 37.07
N ILE A 451 -23.78 14.04 35.83
CA ILE A 451 -23.13 15.29 35.42
C ILE A 451 -23.67 16.46 36.26
N THR A 452 -24.99 16.56 36.44
CA THR A 452 -25.61 17.67 37.17
C THR A 452 -25.31 17.64 38.65
N THR A 453 -25.25 16.46 39.28
CA THR A 453 -24.89 16.36 40.70
C THR A 453 -23.47 16.83 40.96
N LEU A 454 -22.53 16.53 40.06
CA LEU A 454 -21.11 16.89 40.20
C LEU A 454 -20.83 18.39 39.98
N LYS A 455 -21.66 19.08 39.18
CA LYS A 455 -21.51 20.51 38.86
C LYS A 455 -22.37 21.45 39.72
N SER A 456 -23.00 20.95 40.78
CA SER A 456 -23.91 21.71 41.66
C SER A 456 -23.25 22.81 42.53
N GLY A 457 -21.96 23.12 42.31
CA GLY A 457 -21.25 24.20 42.99
C GLY A 457 -20.67 25.22 41.99
N SER A 458 -21.15 26.47 42.07
CA SER A 458 -20.83 27.65 41.23
C SER A 458 -21.48 27.71 39.83
N ALA A 459 -21.62 28.93 39.31
CA ALA A 459 -22.50 29.38 38.21
C ALA A 459 -22.88 28.31 37.15
N GLN A 460 -24.19 28.18 36.87
CA GLN A 460 -24.72 27.27 35.86
C GLN A 460 -24.13 27.58 34.47
N GLU A 461 -23.17 26.77 34.05
CA GLU A 461 -22.47 26.92 32.77
C GLU A 461 -23.43 26.68 31.59
N GLN A 462 -23.38 27.53 30.55
CA GLN A 462 -24.32 27.52 29.42
C GLN A 462 -24.45 26.14 28.74
N TRP A 463 -23.35 25.37 28.64
CA TRP A 463 -23.37 24.04 28.02
C TRP A 463 -24.22 23.02 28.78
N LEU A 464 -24.37 23.18 30.11
CA LEU A 464 -25.21 22.30 30.93
C LEU A 464 -26.69 22.56 30.63
N THR A 465 -27.07 23.83 30.51
CA THR A 465 -28.42 24.26 30.08
C THR A 465 -28.74 23.75 28.67
N ASP A 466 -27.79 23.86 27.73
CA ASP A 466 -27.95 23.34 26.36
C ASP A 466 -28.15 21.82 26.34
N LEU A 467 -27.40 21.07 27.17
CA LEU A 467 -27.54 19.62 27.30
C LEU A 467 -28.92 19.24 27.84
N HIS A 468 -29.38 19.92 28.89
CA HIS A 468 -30.72 19.72 29.44
C HIS A 468 -31.81 20.00 28.41
N TYR A 469 -31.71 21.12 27.70
CA TYR A 469 -32.66 21.47 26.65
C TYR A 469 -32.71 20.39 25.57
N CYS A 470 -31.55 19.95 25.06
CA CYS A 470 -31.49 18.90 24.05
C CYS A 470 -32.08 17.57 24.56
N PHE A 471 -31.77 17.17 25.78
CA PHE A 471 -32.35 15.97 26.38
C PHE A 471 -33.87 16.08 26.50
N SER A 472 -34.39 17.23 26.93
CA SER A 472 -35.83 17.43 27.10
C SER A 472 -36.57 17.36 25.76
N VAL A 473 -36.01 17.99 24.72
CA VAL A 473 -36.59 18.00 23.37
C VAL A 473 -36.59 16.60 22.76
N TYR A 474 -35.48 15.86 22.87
CA TYR A 474 -35.32 14.61 22.12
C TYR A 474 -35.71 13.34 22.88
N ILE A 475 -35.62 13.31 24.22
CA ILE A 475 -35.90 12.11 25.03
C ILE A 475 -37.21 12.24 25.82
N THR A 476 -37.48 13.37 26.49
CA THR A 476 -38.71 13.52 27.29
C THR A 476 -39.93 13.98 26.49
N GLY A 477 -39.74 14.46 25.25
CA GLY A 477 -40.80 14.91 24.35
C GLY A 477 -41.62 13.79 23.69
N HIS A 478 -41.27 12.51 23.90
CA HIS A 478 -42.15 11.40 23.54
C HIS A 478 -43.05 11.04 24.73
N PRO A 479 -44.38 11.20 24.62
CA PRO A 479 -45.27 10.89 25.72
C PRO A 479 -45.16 9.40 26.02
N GLN A 480 -44.71 9.06 27.22
CA GLN A 480 -45.16 7.82 27.83
C GLN A 480 -46.69 7.89 27.85
N GLY A 481 -47.35 6.86 27.30
CA GLY A 481 -48.80 6.71 27.41
C GLY A 481 -49.26 6.84 28.87
N PRO A 482 -50.52 7.23 29.10
CA PRO A 482 -50.96 7.83 30.35
C PRO A 482 -50.93 6.81 31.49
N ASN A 483 -49.87 6.81 32.28
CA ASN A 483 -49.88 6.19 33.61
C ASN A 483 -50.04 7.29 34.66
N ALA A 484 -51.33 7.51 34.96
CA ALA A 484 -51.89 8.00 36.21
C ALA A 484 -50.92 8.64 37.22
N LEU A 485 -50.83 9.97 37.17
CA LEU A 485 -50.63 10.75 38.39
C LEU A 485 -51.97 10.76 39.14
N SER A 486 -52.17 9.79 40.02
CA SER A 486 -53.09 9.98 41.14
C SER A 486 -52.42 10.95 42.10
N THR A 487 -52.88 12.19 42.05
CA THR A 487 -52.80 13.14 43.14
C THR A 487 -53.51 12.56 44.35
N VAL A 488 -52.82 12.48 45.49
CA VAL A 488 -53.46 12.24 46.79
C VAL A 488 -52.92 13.27 47.77
N TYR A 489 -53.79 14.24 48.07
CA TYR A 489 -54.04 14.70 49.43
C TYR A 489 -54.68 13.57 50.23
#